data_AF-A0A914EQP1-F1
#
_entry.id   AF-A0A914EQP1-F1
#
_cell.length_a   1.000
_cell.length_b   1.000
_cell.length_c   1.000
_cell.angle_alpha   90.00
_cell.angle_beta   90.00
_cell.angle_gamma   90.00
#
_symmetry.space_group_name_H-M   'P 1'
#
loop_
_entity.id
_entity.type
_entity.pdbx_description
1 polymer ?
#
loop_
_entity_poly.entity_id
_entity_poly.type
_entity_poly.pdbx_seq_one_letter_code
_entity_poly.pdbx_strand_id
1 'polypeptide(L)'
;MRNFRKSETETKFSANPERNGRNGAIRSYGTAKFACWKCGSDSVKKPEIICSSCKIIQPIHQGLSYFDYFNMKHDFVIDQNELKKKFRQIQTAVHPDKYGLHDEKIQKMADDHSSFANHAYKTLSDTRQRALYMLEISNIGASSPDPELAMQMMELNEEIEENDDAEELKKKLKEIEEHINDIVHKMSSHFEEGKSEEAKKDLDRLRFFDRTKKLILKKLQ
;
A
#
# COMPACT_ATOMS: atom_id res chain seq x y z
N MET A 1 -31.21 21.80 -29.65
CA MET A 1 -31.59 20.48 -29.08
C MET A 1 -30.50 19.46 -29.37
N ARG A 2 -29.69 19.11 -28.37
CA ARG A 2 -29.15 17.75 -28.11
C ARG A 2 -28.20 17.85 -26.91
N ASN A 3 -28.67 17.27 -25.81
CA ASN A 3 -28.08 17.29 -24.48
C ASN A 3 -26.79 16.46 -24.43
N PHE A 4 -25.67 17.08 -24.02
CA PHE A 4 -24.51 16.35 -23.52
C PHE A 4 -24.73 16.03 -22.04
N ARG A 5 -25.12 14.78 -21.75
CA ARG A 5 -25.16 14.25 -20.39
C ARG A 5 -23.74 13.97 -19.92
N LYS A 6 -23.37 14.61 -18.82
CA LYS A 6 -22.27 14.20 -17.93
C LYS A 6 -22.49 12.76 -17.47
N SER A 7 -21.46 11.92 -17.51
CA SER A 7 -21.41 10.67 -16.75
C SER A 7 -20.17 10.70 -15.87
N GLU A 8 -20.36 11.27 -14.69
CA GLU A 8 -19.54 10.99 -13.52
C GLU A 8 -19.77 9.52 -13.14
N THR A 9 -18.73 8.72 -13.16
CA THR A 9 -18.72 7.42 -12.48
C THR A 9 -17.51 7.38 -11.55
N GLU A 10 -17.73 7.94 -10.36
CA GLU A 10 -16.95 7.65 -9.16
C GLU A 10 -17.13 6.16 -8.82
N THR A 11 -16.18 5.31 -9.19
CA THR A 11 -16.08 3.97 -8.60
C THR A 11 -15.38 4.08 -7.27
N LYS A 12 -16.21 4.22 -6.22
CA LYS A 12 -15.84 4.10 -4.81
C LYS A 12 -15.19 2.74 -4.55
N PHE A 13 -13.90 2.72 -4.21
CA PHE A 13 -13.29 1.63 -3.47
C PHE A 13 -13.83 1.67 -2.03
N SER A 14 -14.94 0.97 -1.80
CA SER A 14 -15.53 0.85 -0.46
C SER A 14 -14.83 -0.29 0.29
N ALA A 15 -14.22 0.05 1.41
CA ALA A 15 -13.63 -0.88 2.35
C ALA A 15 -14.71 -1.53 3.26
N ASN A 16 -14.61 -2.87 3.41
CA ASN A 16 -15.13 -3.76 4.47
C ASN A 16 -16.65 -3.77 4.78
N PRO A 17 -17.27 -4.96 5.03
CA PRO A 17 -16.98 -5.83 6.19
C PRO A 17 -16.87 -7.32 5.76
N GLU A 18 -16.28 -8.28 6.48
CA GLU A 18 -16.63 -8.80 7.81
C GLU A 18 -15.43 -9.56 8.38
N ARG A 19 -15.16 -9.36 9.67
CA ARG A 19 -14.25 -10.21 10.46
C ARG A 19 -14.96 -11.52 10.75
N ASN A 20 -14.37 -12.65 10.37
CA ASN A 20 -14.63 -13.88 11.10
C ASN A 20 -13.37 -14.74 11.23
N GLY A 21 -12.94 -14.87 12.49
CA GLY A 21 -12.21 -15.97 13.12
C GLY A 21 -11.16 -16.79 12.37
N ARG A 22 -9.93 -16.71 12.90
CA ARG A 22 -8.94 -17.81 13.02
C ARG A 22 -8.18 -18.20 11.75
N ASN A 23 -6.96 -17.68 11.59
CA ASN A 23 -5.73 -18.42 11.89
C ASN A 23 -4.50 -17.59 11.52
N GLY A 24 -3.61 -17.44 12.50
CA GLY A 24 -2.30 -16.86 12.31
C GLY A 24 -1.42 -17.77 11.45
N ALA A 25 -0.94 -17.23 10.34
CA ALA A 25 0.27 -17.65 9.67
C ALA A 25 0.68 -16.51 8.75
N ILE A 26 1.96 -16.13 8.80
CA ILE A 26 2.65 -15.56 7.65
C ILE A 26 2.23 -16.44 6.47
N ARG A 27 1.59 -15.89 5.44
CA ARG A 27 1.30 -16.67 4.23
C ARG A 27 2.62 -16.92 3.51
N SER A 28 3.40 -17.86 4.05
CA SER A 28 4.32 -18.63 3.22
C SER A 28 3.46 -19.20 2.12
N TYR A 29 3.86 -19.02 0.86
CA TYR A 29 3.25 -19.71 -0.26
C TYR A 29 3.64 -21.20 -0.18
N GLY A 30 3.25 -21.86 0.92
CA GLY A 30 3.26 -23.31 1.06
C GLY A 30 2.23 -23.85 0.07
N THR A 31 2.72 -24.59 -0.92
CA THR A 31 1.98 -25.50 -1.81
C THR A 31 0.75 -24.98 -2.56
N ALA A 32 0.46 -23.68 -2.57
CA ALA A 32 -0.63 -23.11 -3.35
C ALA A 32 -0.31 -23.21 -4.85
N LYS A 33 -1.02 -24.09 -5.56
CA LYS A 33 -0.97 -24.19 -7.03
C LYS A 33 -1.75 -23.05 -7.65
N PHE A 34 -1.09 -22.25 -8.48
CA PHE A 34 -1.75 -21.21 -9.27
C PHE A 34 -1.95 -21.75 -10.70
N ALA A 35 -3.19 -22.13 -11.03
CA ALA A 35 -3.52 -22.65 -12.35
C ALA A 35 -3.81 -21.51 -13.33
N CYS A 36 -3.31 -21.63 -14.57
CA CYS A 36 -3.61 -20.67 -15.62
C CYS A 36 -5.10 -20.71 -15.97
N TRP A 37 -5.77 -19.55 -15.94
CA TRP A 37 -7.21 -19.47 -16.24
C TRP A 37 -7.56 -19.83 -17.68
N LYS A 38 -6.60 -19.79 -18.60
CA LYS A 38 -6.79 -20.09 -20.03
C LYS A 38 -6.41 -21.52 -20.39
N CYS A 39 -5.22 -21.97 -20.02
CA CYS A 39 -4.68 -23.28 -20.46
C CYS A 39 -4.62 -24.33 -19.35
N GLY A 40 -4.90 -23.96 -18.10
CA GLY A 40 -4.87 -24.88 -16.96
C GLY A 40 -3.48 -25.29 -16.49
N SER A 41 -2.39 -24.78 -17.08
CA SER A 41 -1.04 -25.11 -16.62
C SER A 41 -0.77 -24.61 -15.21
N ASP A 42 -0.18 -25.45 -14.36
CA ASP A 42 0.24 -25.09 -13.01
C ASP A 42 1.46 -24.17 -13.05
N SER A 43 1.38 -23.02 -12.38
CA SER A 43 2.55 -22.20 -12.04
C SER A 43 3.10 -22.67 -10.69
N VAL A 44 4.36 -23.09 -10.67
CA VAL A 44 5.00 -23.57 -9.45
C VAL A 44 5.62 -22.38 -8.71
N LYS A 45 5.31 -22.25 -7.42
CA LYS A 45 5.92 -21.32 -6.42
C LYS A 45 5.38 -19.89 -6.32
N LYS A 46 4.85 -19.27 -7.38
CA LYS A 46 4.28 -17.90 -7.32
C LYS A 46 3.31 -17.60 -8.47
N PRO A 47 2.38 -16.66 -8.31
CA PRO A 47 1.52 -16.23 -9.41
C PRO A 47 2.32 -15.51 -10.50
N GLU A 48 2.21 -15.99 -11.74
CA GLU A 48 2.82 -15.36 -12.91
C GLU A 48 1.89 -14.27 -13.46
N ILE A 49 2.45 -13.11 -13.84
CA ILE A 49 1.69 -12.06 -14.55
C ILE A 49 1.33 -12.52 -15.98
N ILE A 50 2.26 -13.22 -16.63
CA ILE A 50 2.08 -13.80 -17.96
C ILE A 50 2.36 -15.29 -17.84
N CYS A 51 1.42 -16.12 -18.27
CA CYS A 51 1.57 -17.57 -18.21
C CYS A 51 2.76 -18.05 -19.06
N SER A 52 3.65 -18.82 -18.46
CA SER A 52 4.82 -19.39 -19.13
C SER A 52 4.45 -20.33 -20.30
N SER A 53 3.32 -21.02 -20.21
CA SER A 53 2.85 -22.00 -21.21
C SER A 53 2.14 -21.35 -22.40
N CYS A 54 1.09 -20.56 -22.16
CA CYS A 54 0.24 -20.00 -23.22
C CYS A 54 0.44 -18.50 -23.48
N LYS A 55 1.34 -17.83 -22.74
CA LYS A 55 1.66 -16.40 -22.87
C LYS A 55 0.49 -15.44 -22.66
N ILE A 56 -0.61 -15.91 -22.08
CA ILE A 56 -1.77 -15.07 -21.73
C ILE A 56 -1.54 -14.40 -20.38
N ILE A 57 -1.95 -13.14 -20.28
CA ILE A 57 -1.96 -12.39 -19.01
C ILE A 57 -2.89 -13.07 -18.00
N GLN A 58 -2.44 -13.16 -16.75
CA GLN A 58 -3.20 -13.78 -15.66
C GLN A 58 -3.88 -12.71 -14.81
N PRO A 59 -4.92 -13.04 -14.03
CA PRO A 59 -5.50 -12.10 -13.09
C PRO A 59 -4.56 -11.83 -11.90
N ILE A 60 -4.67 -10.64 -11.30
CA ILE A 60 -4.02 -10.33 -10.03
C ILE A 60 -4.64 -11.19 -8.92
N HIS A 61 -3.80 -11.91 -8.17
CA HIS A 61 -4.26 -12.75 -7.06
C HIS A 61 -4.60 -11.93 -5.82
N GLN A 62 -5.72 -12.27 -5.18
CA GLN A 62 -6.14 -11.65 -3.93
C GLN A 62 -5.14 -11.94 -2.81
N GLY A 63 -4.71 -10.89 -2.11
CA GLY A 63 -3.74 -10.97 -1.02
C GLY A 63 -2.28 -10.99 -1.46
N LEU A 64 -1.98 -10.78 -2.75
CA LEU A 64 -0.62 -10.57 -3.23
C LEU A 64 -0.09 -9.23 -2.71
N SER A 65 1.05 -9.25 -2.03
CA SER A 65 1.70 -8.01 -1.58
C SER A 65 2.40 -7.28 -2.75
N TYR A 66 2.65 -5.97 -2.61
CA TYR A 66 3.40 -5.19 -3.59
C TYR A 66 4.85 -5.68 -3.70
N PHE A 67 5.45 -6.13 -2.59
CA PHE A 67 6.78 -6.74 -2.61
C PHE A 67 6.80 -8.04 -3.41
N ASP A 68 5.81 -8.92 -3.20
CA ASP A 68 5.69 -10.16 -3.96
C ASP A 68 5.44 -9.89 -5.44
N TYR A 69 4.61 -8.88 -5.75
CA TYR A 69 4.30 -8.47 -7.12
C TYR A 69 5.54 -8.04 -7.90
N PHE A 70 6.44 -7.27 -7.29
CA PHE A 70 7.72 -6.91 -7.90
C PHE A 70 8.81 -7.98 -7.72
N ASN A 71 8.51 -9.07 -7.00
CA ASN A 71 9.47 -10.09 -6.61
C ASN A 71 10.68 -9.47 -5.90
N MET A 72 10.40 -8.64 -4.90
CA MET A 72 11.37 -8.00 -4.02
C MET A 72 11.23 -8.55 -2.60
N LYS A 73 12.29 -8.41 -1.80
CA LYS A 73 12.24 -8.74 -0.38
C LYS A 73 11.33 -7.76 0.35
N HIS A 74 10.69 -8.24 1.41
CA HIS A 74 9.80 -7.45 2.27
C HIS A 74 10.63 -6.64 3.27
N ASP A 75 11.42 -5.69 2.75
CA ASP A 75 12.33 -4.88 3.54
C ASP A 75 11.89 -3.41 3.55
N PHE A 76 12.17 -2.73 4.67
CA PHE A 76 11.87 -1.30 4.79
C PHE A 76 12.85 -0.45 3.97
N VAL A 77 14.11 -0.87 3.89
CA VAL A 77 15.11 -0.27 3.02
C VAL A 77 15.14 -1.09 1.74
N ILE A 78 14.78 -0.46 0.62
CA ILE A 78 14.78 -1.09 -0.70
C ILE A 78 15.68 -0.34 -1.66
N ASP A 79 16.23 -1.06 -2.63
CA ASP A 79 16.92 -0.45 -3.77
C ASP A 79 15.89 0.18 -4.73
N GLN A 80 15.88 1.51 -4.78
CA GLN A 80 15.01 2.29 -5.65
C GLN A 80 15.28 2.05 -7.14
N ASN A 81 16.53 1.75 -7.51
CA ASN A 81 16.88 1.41 -8.89
C ASN A 81 16.35 0.03 -9.27
N GLU A 82 16.44 -0.94 -8.36
CA GLU A 82 15.83 -2.25 -8.55
C GLU A 82 14.30 -2.11 -8.71
N LEU A 83 13.63 -1.39 -7.80
CA LEU A 83 12.19 -1.16 -7.86
C LEU A 83 11.79 -0.54 -9.21
N LYS A 84 12.48 0.52 -9.64
CA LYS A 84 12.22 1.18 -10.93
C LYS A 84 12.43 0.25 -12.12
N LYS A 85 13.45 -0.61 -12.09
CA LYS A 85 13.71 -1.61 -13.12
C LYS A 85 12.57 -2.64 -13.19
N LYS A 86 12.15 -3.19 -12.06
CA LYS A 86 11.04 -4.15 -11.96
C LYS A 86 9.73 -3.53 -12.46
N PHE A 87 9.45 -2.30 -12.03
CA PHE A 87 8.29 -1.54 -12.49
C PHE A 87 8.24 -1.41 -14.01
N ARG A 88 9.34 -0.97 -14.64
CA ARG A 88 9.42 -0.85 -16.10
C ARG A 88 9.23 -2.18 -16.82
N GLN A 89 9.79 -3.27 -16.29
CA GLN A 89 9.62 -4.61 -16.85
C GLN A 89 8.16 -5.05 -16.84
N ILE A 90 7.47 -4.87 -15.71
CA ILE A 90 6.06 -5.22 -15.56
C ILE A 90 5.20 -4.33 -16.46
N GLN A 91 5.37 -3.00 -16.40
CA GLN A 91 4.63 -2.06 -17.24
C GLN A 91 4.77 -2.38 -18.73
N THR A 92 5.99 -2.69 -19.18
CA THR A 92 6.21 -3.12 -20.57
C THR A 92 5.46 -4.41 -20.88
N ALA A 93 5.38 -5.35 -19.93
CA ALA A 93 4.70 -6.62 -20.13
C ALA A 93 3.16 -6.48 -20.20
N VAL A 94 2.58 -5.57 -19.40
CA VAL A 94 1.13 -5.44 -19.20
C VAL A 94 0.51 -4.20 -19.86
N HIS A 95 1.28 -3.42 -20.63
CA HIS A 95 0.79 -2.17 -21.22
C HIS A 95 -0.48 -2.39 -22.06
N PRO A 96 -1.55 -1.61 -21.87
CA PRO A 96 -2.84 -1.80 -22.57
C PRO A 96 -2.72 -1.84 -24.10
N ASP A 97 -1.84 -1.02 -24.69
CA ASP A 97 -1.58 -1.00 -26.13
C ASP A 97 -1.20 -2.37 -26.71
N LYS A 98 -0.56 -3.26 -25.94
CA LYS A 98 -0.21 -4.61 -26.39
C LYS A 98 -1.42 -5.51 -26.53
N TYR A 99 -2.51 -5.18 -25.84
CA TYR A 99 -3.68 -6.02 -25.70
C TYR A 99 -4.91 -5.49 -26.43
N GLY A 100 -4.81 -4.36 -27.14
CA GLY A 100 -5.95 -3.71 -27.81
C GLY A 100 -6.67 -4.55 -28.89
N LEU A 101 -6.05 -5.64 -29.38
CA LEU A 101 -6.67 -6.58 -30.32
C LEU A 101 -7.17 -7.88 -29.66
N HIS A 102 -7.01 -8.02 -28.34
CA HIS A 102 -7.49 -9.18 -27.59
C HIS A 102 -8.93 -9.00 -27.11
N ASP A 103 -9.54 -10.08 -26.62
CA ASP A 103 -10.85 -10.04 -25.99
C ASP A 103 -10.90 -9.05 -24.81
N GLU A 104 -12.08 -8.46 -24.55
CA GLU A 104 -12.31 -7.49 -23.47
C GLU A 104 -11.78 -7.96 -22.10
N LYS A 105 -11.88 -9.27 -21.82
CA LYS A 105 -11.36 -9.86 -20.59
C LYS A 105 -9.84 -9.68 -20.44
N ILE A 106 -9.09 -9.83 -21.52
CA ILE A 106 -7.63 -9.69 -21.53
C ILE A 106 -7.24 -8.21 -21.48
N GLN A 107 -7.96 -7.34 -22.20
CA GLN A 107 -7.76 -5.90 -22.14
C GLN A 107 -7.95 -5.37 -20.72
N LYS A 108 -9.06 -5.75 -20.07
CA LYS A 108 -9.33 -5.40 -18.68
C LYS A 108 -8.24 -5.88 -17.73
N MET A 109 -7.73 -7.10 -17.89
CA MET A 109 -6.62 -7.61 -17.07
C MET A 109 -5.35 -6.77 -17.25
N ALA A 110 -5.05 -6.32 -18.47
CA ALA A 110 -3.91 -5.45 -18.74
C ALA A 110 -4.07 -4.08 -18.05
N ASP A 111 -5.26 -3.49 -18.12
CA ASP A 111 -5.60 -2.24 -17.43
C ASP A 111 -5.49 -2.38 -15.90
N ASP A 112 -6.03 -3.45 -15.35
CA ASP A 112 -5.97 -3.78 -13.92
C ASP A 112 -4.50 -3.91 -13.47
N HIS A 113 -3.68 -4.63 -14.24
CA HIS A 113 -2.25 -4.79 -13.97
C HIS A 113 -1.44 -3.49 -14.07
N SER A 114 -1.73 -2.66 -15.08
CA SER A 114 -1.07 -1.36 -15.23
C SER A 114 -1.39 -0.46 -14.04
N SER A 115 -2.66 -0.39 -13.66
CA SER A 115 -3.13 0.37 -12.51
C SER A 115 -2.49 -0.16 -11.21
N PHE A 116 -2.49 -1.47 -10.99
CA PHE A 116 -1.89 -2.08 -9.81
C PHE A 116 -0.38 -1.82 -9.74
N ALA A 117 0.36 -1.96 -10.85
CA ALA A 117 1.79 -1.68 -10.91
C ALA A 117 2.12 -0.22 -10.56
N ASN A 118 1.29 0.72 -11.02
CA ASN A 118 1.46 2.14 -10.70
C ASN A 118 1.26 2.43 -9.22
N HIS A 119 0.18 1.89 -8.63
CA HIS A 119 -0.08 2.04 -7.20
C HIS A 119 1.04 1.41 -6.36
N ALA A 120 1.40 0.16 -6.66
CA ALA A 120 2.47 -0.55 -5.98
C ALA A 120 3.81 0.20 -6.06
N TYR A 121 4.18 0.72 -7.24
CA TYR A 121 5.40 1.50 -7.43
C TYR A 121 5.37 2.81 -6.62
N LYS A 122 4.26 3.56 -6.67
CA LYS A 122 4.09 4.80 -5.92
C LYS A 122 4.21 4.55 -4.41
N THR A 123 3.55 3.50 -3.91
CA THR A 123 3.58 3.14 -2.50
C THR A 123 4.97 2.71 -2.04
N LEU A 124 5.66 1.86 -2.80
CA LEU A 124 6.97 1.36 -2.38
C LEU A 124 8.10 2.38 -2.60
N SER A 125 7.99 3.28 -3.59
CA SER A 125 9.04 4.28 -3.85
C SER A 125 9.09 5.38 -2.80
N ASP A 126 7.93 5.76 -2.25
CA ASP A 126 7.81 6.72 -1.16
C ASP A 126 8.04 6.03 0.19
N THR A 127 9.06 6.45 0.93
CA THR A 127 9.46 5.82 2.21
C THR A 127 8.33 5.85 3.25
N ARG A 128 7.53 6.92 3.29
CA ARG A 128 6.41 7.06 4.22
C ARG A 128 5.25 6.15 3.83
N GLN A 129 4.87 6.12 2.57
CA GLN A 129 3.83 5.22 2.08
C GLN A 129 4.26 3.75 2.23
N ARG A 130 5.54 3.45 2.02
CA ARG A 130 6.11 2.12 2.26
C ARG A 130 6.03 1.74 3.74
N ALA A 131 6.34 2.66 4.66
CA ALA A 131 6.19 2.43 6.09
C ALA A 131 4.73 2.05 6.46
N LEU A 132 3.78 2.86 5.98
CA LEU A 132 2.34 2.63 6.19
C LEU A 132 1.85 1.34 5.53
N TYR A 133 2.37 1.01 4.36
CA TYR A 133 2.02 -0.23 3.67
C TYR A 133 2.55 -1.46 4.40
N MET A 134 3.81 -1.43 4.84
CA MET A 134 4.38 -2.49 5.68
C MET A 134 3.55 -2.68 6.95
N LEU A 135 3.04 -1.59 7.54
CA LEU A 135 2.11 -1.68 8.68
C LEU A 135 0.83 -2.44 8.39
N GLU A 136 0.29 -2.27 7.19
CA GLU A 136 -0.95 -2.94 6.79
C GLU A 136 -0.73 -4.45 6.58
N ILE A 137 0.42 -4.83 6.01
CA ILE A 137 0.68 -6.24 5.65
C ILE A 137 1.35 -7.05 6.75
N SER A 138 2.16 -6.43 7.62
CA SER A 138 3.03 -7.21 8.51
C SER A 138 2.28 -7.85 9.67
N ASN A 139 1.01 -7.51 9.91
CA ASN A 139 0.20 -7.97 11.06
C ASN A 139 1.01 -7.96 12.38
N ILE A 140 2.00 -7.06 12.46
CA ILE A 140 2.86 -6.90 13.61
C ILE A 140 1.90 -6.47 14.70
N GLY A 141 1.73 -7.33 15.71
CA GLY A 141 0.93 -7.00 16.88
C GLY A 141 1.34 -5.62 17.36
N ALA A 142 0.35 -4.80 17.74
CA ALA A 142 0.60 -3.50 18.34
C ALA A 142 1.74 -3.63 19.35
N SER A 143 2.66 -2.65 19.38
CA SER A 143 3.63 -2.65 20.47
C SER A 143 2.88 -2.63 21.80
N SER A 144 3.54 -3.05 22.88
CA SER A 144 2.97 -2.87 24.22
C SER A 144 2.49 -1.42 24.34
N PRO A 145 1.21 -1.18 24.71
CA PRO A 145 0.65 0.16 24.71
C PRO A 145 1.52 1.08 25.56
N ASP A 146 2.02 2.15 24.95
CA ASP A 146 2.80 3.19 25.61
C ASP A 146 1.81 4.22 26.19
N PRO A 147 1.59 4.23 27.52
CA PRO A 147 0.57 5.08 28.14
C PRO A 147 0.90 6.56 28.00
N GLU A 148 2.18 6.91 28.00
CA GLU A 148 2.63 8.29 27.86
C GLU A 148 2.38 8.79 26.44
N LEU A 149 2.71 7.97 25.45
CA LEU A 149 2.38 8.26 24.07
C LEU A 149 0.85 8.37 23.88
N ALA A 150 0.07 7.45 24.44
CA ALA A 150 -1.40 7.49 24.32
C ALA A 150 -2.00 8.77 24.91
N MET A 151 -1.49 9.25 26.04
CA MET A 151 -1.92 10.51 26.66
C MET A 151 -1.58 11.71 25.76
N GLN A 152 -0.33 11.80 25.28
CA GLN A 152 0.09 12.84 24.33
C GLN A 152 -0.78 12.83 23.05
N MET A 153 -1.18 11.64 22.60
CA MET A 153 -2.04 11.48 21.44
C MET A 153 -3.45 12.03 21.67
N MET A 154 -4.01 11.82 22.86
CA MET A 154 -5.34 12.33 23.23
C MET A 154 -5.32 13.85 23.35
N GLU A 155 -4.36 14.39 24.10
CA GLU A 155 -4.21 15.84 24.29
C GLU A 155 -4.06 16.59 22.96
N LEU A 156 -3.20 16.11 22.06
CA LEU A 156 -3.01 16.76 20.76
C LEU A 156 -4.26 16.69 19.88
N ASN A 157 -5.02 15.59 19.91
CA ASN A 157 -6.26 15.48 19.15
C ASN A 157 -7.33 16.42 19.72
N GLU A 158 -7.48 16.51 21.03
CA GLU A 158 -8.39 17.47 21.69
C GLU A 158 -8.03 18.91 21.30
N GLU A 159 -6.74 19.26 21.36
CA GLU A 159 -6.27 20.60 20.96
C GLU A 159 -6.59 20.93 19.50
N ILE A 160 -6.54 19.94 18.59
CA ILE A 160 -6.91 20.13 17.18
C ILE A 160 -8.42 20.19 16.99
N GLU A 161 -9.19 19.40 17.74
CA GLU A 161 -10.64 19.37 17.69
C GLU A 161 -11.28 20.64 18.26
N GLU A 162 -10.65 21.28 19.24
CA GLU A 162 -11.12 22.55 19.83
C GLU A 162 -10.62 23.78 19.07
N ASN A 163 -9.60 23.63 18.22
CA ASN A 163 -9.03 24.73 17.44
C ASN A 163 -9.68 24.86 16.05
N ASP A 164 -10.31 26.01 15.78
CA ASP A 164 -10.91 26.35 14.49
C ASP A 164 -10.16 27.47 13.74
N ASP A 165 -9.02 27.93 14.25
CA ASP A 165 -8.16 28.90 13.58
C ASP A 165 -7.36 28.23 12.46
N ALA A 166 -7.67 28.62 11.22
CA ALA A 166 -7.06 28.05 10.03
C ALA A 166 -5.53 28.27 9.95
N GLU A 167 -5.00 29.38 10.46
CA GLU A 167 -3.55 29.65 10.43
C GLU A 167 -2.81 28.83 11.50
N GLU A 168 -3.40 28.69 12.69
CA GLU A 168 -2.84 27.81 13.72
C GLU A 168 -2.88 26.34 13.30
N LEU A 169 -3.98 25.89 12.69
CA LEU A 169 -4.11 24.54 12.13
C LEU A 169 -3.09 24.27 11.00
N LYS A 170 -2.83 25.24 10.11
CA LYS A 170 -1.77 25.13 9.09
C LYS A 170 -0.39 25.03 9.72
N LYS A 171 -0.12 25.79 10.78
CA LYS A 171 1.15 25.71 11.51
C LYS A 171 1.34 24.33 12.13
N LYS A 172 0.32 23.82 12.84
CA LYS A 172 0.31 22.45 13.40
C LYS A 172 0.46 21.38 12.34
N LEU A 173 -0.17 21.54 11.18
CA LEU A 173 -0.02 20.63 10.05
C LEU A 173 1.45 20.50 9.64
N LYS A 174 2.17 21.64 9.55
CA LYS A 174 3.59 21.66 9.21
C LYS A 174 4.44 20.96 10.29
N GLU A 175 4.19 21.23 11.56
CA GLU A 175 4.89 20.57 12.69
C GLU A 175 4.69 19.05 12.67
N ILE A 176 3.47 18.59 12.38
CA ILE A 176 3.16 17.16 12.23
C ILE A 176 3.87 16.55 11.02
N GLU A 177 3.97 17.27 9.91
CA GLU A 177 4.74 16.81 8.74
C GLU A 177 6.23 16.67 9.05
N GLU A 178 6.81 17.59 9.82
CA GLU A 178 8.20 17.51 10.30
C GLU A 178 8.40 16.27 11.21
N HIS A 179 7.52 16.06 12.19
CA HIS A 179 7.57 14.86 13.04
C HIS A 179 7.46 13.54 12.26
N ILE A 180 6.59 13.49 11.26
CA ILE A 180 6.45 12.32 10.38
C ILE A 180 7.78 12.04 9.66
N ASN A 181 8.43 13.07 9.12
CA ASN A 181 9.69 12.90 8.40
C ASN A 181 10.80 12.40 9.32
N ASP A 182 10.88 12.93 10.55
CA ASP A 182 11.84 12.50 11.56
C ASP A 182 11.64 11.03 11.97
N ILE A 183 10.39 10.61 12.17
CA ILE A 183 10.05 9.22 12.48
C ILE A 183 10.48 8.31 11.34
N VAL A 184 10.15 8.65 10.10
CA VAL A 184 10.51 7.85 8.91
C VAL A 184 12.04 7.74 8.77
N HIS A 185 12.78 8.80 9.09
CA HIS A 185 14.24 8.76 9.10
C HIS A 185 14.77 7.80 10.19
N LYS A 186 14.28 7.92 11.44
CA LYS A 186 14.68 7.05 12.57
C LYS A 186 14.32 5.59 12.32
N MET A 187 13.17 5.33 11.72
CA MET A 187 12.76 3.97 11.33
C MET A 187 13.78 3.33 10.41
N SER A 188 14.32 4.07 9.43
CA SER A 188 15.31 3.54 8.50
C SER A 188 16.51 2.97 9.26
N SER A 189 17.06 3.73 10.22
CA SER A 189 18.15 3.27 11.08
C SER A 189 17.74 2.10 12.00
N HIS A 190 16.55 2.11 12.60
CA HIS A 190 16.11 1.02 13.47
C HIS A 190 15.93 -0.30 12.71
N PHE A 191 15.46 -0.24 11.46
CA PHE A 191 15.37 -1.43 10.60
C PHE A 191 16.75 -1.93 10.16
N GLU A 192 17.69 -1.05 9.82
CA GLU A 192 19.06 -1.42 9.48
C GLU A 192 19.81 -2.07 10.66
N GLU A 193 19.58 -1.59 11.87
CA GLU A 193 20.20 -2.08 13.11
C GLU A 193 19.48 -3.30 13.72
N GLY A 194 18.37 -3.77 13.11
CA GLY A 194 17.60 -4.92 13.62
C GLY A 194 16.83 -4.65 14.91
N LYS A 195 16.62 -3.38 15.27
CA LYS A 195 15.90 -2.91 16.47
C LYS A 195 14.38 -3.02 16.28
N SER A 196 13.87 -4.26 16.30
CA SER A 196 12.48 -4.55 15.94
C SER A 196 11.44 -3.93 16.88
N GLU A 197 11.75 -3.69 18.16
CA GLU A 197 10.79 -3.10 19.11
C GLU A 197 10.72 -1.58 18.96
N GLU A 198 11.84 -0.92 18.72
CA GLU A 198 11.93 0.51 18.42
C GLU A 198 11.25 0.82 17.09
N ALA A 199 11.47 -0.02 16.07
CA ALA A 199 10.76 0.08 14.81
C ALA A 199 9.24 0.00 15.01
N LYS A 200 8.72 -0.88 15.88
CA LYS A 200 7.29 -0.96 16.23
C LYS A 200 6.78 0.31 16.90
N LYS A 201 7.54 0.88 17.84
CA LYS A 201 7.16 2.15 18.49
C LYS A 201 7.09 3.30 17.49
N ASP A 202 8.06 3.39 16.60
CA ASP A 202 8.06 4.40 15.53
C ASP A 202 6.88 4.21 14.57
N LEU A 203 6.54 2.96 14.25
CA LEU A 203 5.37 2.63 13.45
C LEU A 203 4.05 3.08 14.14
N ASP A 204 3.91 2.88 15.45
CA ASP A 204 2.73 3.33 16.21
C ASP A 204 2.63 4.88 16.26
N ARG A 205 3.77 5.56 16.44
CA ARG A 205 3.84 7.04 16.33
C ARG A 205 3.47 7.53 14.94
N LEU A 206 3.97 6.87 13.89
CA LEU A 206 3.66 7.23 12.51
C LEU A 206 2.15 7.11 12.21
N ARG A 207 1.49 6.06 12.70
CA ARG A 207 0.03 5.88 12.57
C ARG A 207 -0.74 7.03 13.19
N PHE A 208 -0.31 7.48 14.35
CA PHE A 208 -0.94 8.60 15.04
C PHE A 208 -0.82 9.89 14.24
N PHE A 209 0.41 10.30 13.92
CA PHE A 209 0.61 11.55 13.19
C PHE A 209 -0.05 11.53 11.80
N ASP A 210 -0.14 10.38 11.13
CA ASP A 210 -0.91 10.26 9.88
C ASP A 210 -2.42 10.48 10.08
N ARG A 211 -3.00 9.97 11.18
CA ARG A 211 -4.41 10.21 11.53
C ARG A 211 -4.65 11.66 11.92
N THR A 212 -3.79 12.24 12.74
CA THR A 212 -3.88 13.63 13.18
C THR A 212 -3.74 14.59 11.99
N LYS A 213 -2.81 14.31 11.06
CA LYS A 213 -2.72 15.02 9.78
C LYS A 213 -4.05 15.00 9.00
N LYS A 214 -4.68 13.83 8.87
CA LYS A 214 -5.98 13.68 8.19
C LYS A 214 -7.08 14.48 8.90
N LEU A 215 -7.07 14.53 10.22
CA LEU A 215 -8.01 15.31 11.02
C LEU A 215 -7.87 16.82 10.74
N ILE A 216 -6.65 17.35 10.77
CA ILE A 216 -6.38 18.77 10.46
C ILE A 216 -6.79 19.10 9.02
N LEU A 217 -6.41 18.25 8.06
CA LEU A 217 -6.78 18.46 6.65
C LEU A 217 -8.30 18.47 6.46
N LYS A 218 -9.05 17.69 7.22
CA LYS A 218 -10.52 17.69 7.18
C LYS A 218 -11.11 18.99 7.74
N LYS A 219 -10.49 19.59 8.76
CA LYS A 219 -10.92 20.89 9.32
C LYS A 219 -10.60 22.07 8.40
N LEU A 220 -9.54 21.97 7.60
CA LEU A 220 -9.13 23.00 6.65
C LEU A 220 -9.90 22.98 5.32
N GLN A 221 -10.79 22.00 5.10
CA GLN A 221 -11.65 21.86 3.92
C GLN A 221 -12.98 22.56 4.12
#